data_AF-A0A3Q0DN90-F1
#
_entry.id   AF-A0A3Q0DN90-F1
#
_cell.length_a   1.000
_cell.length_b   1.000
_cell.length_c   1.000
_cell.angle_alpha   90.00
_cell.angle_beta   90.00
_cell.angle_gamma   90.00
#
_symmetry.space_group_name_H-M   'P 1'
#
loop_
_entity.id
_entity.type
_entity.pdbx_description
1 polymer ?
#
loop_
_entity_poly.entity_id
_entity_poly.type
_entity_poly.pdbx_seq_one_letter_code
_entity_poly.pdbx_strand_id
1 'polypeptide(L)'
;MPVAARAHLASEQRSGLPGSTGLSSSLLRAHTLTVLFILTCALGYVTLLEETPQDTAYNTKRGIVASILVFLCFGVTQAKDGPFSRPHPAYWRFWLCVSVVYELFLIFILFQQADGDATHAPQPSPGRTSRVGPTNAALTLQTVQDGRQFLKYVDPKLGVPLPERDYGGNCLIYDADNKTDPFHNVWDKLDGFVPAHFLGWYLKTLMIRDWWMCLIVSVMFEFLEYSLEHQLPNFSECWWDHWIMDVLVCNGLGIYCGMKTLEWLSLKTYQWQGLWNIPTYKGKMKRMAFQFTPYSWVRFEWKPASSLRRWLAVCGIILVFLLAELNTFYLKFVLWMPPEHYLVLLRLVFFVNVGGVAMREIYDF
;
A
#
# COMPACT_ATOMS: atom_id res chain seq x y z
N MET A 1 18.43 25.12 -38.19
CA MET A 1 17.67 23.92 -38.62
C MET A 1 16.56 23.66 -37.60
N PRO A 2 15.28 23.66 -38.01
CA PRO A 2 14.17 23.78 -37.06
C PRO A 2 13.79 22.45 -36.41
N VAL A 3 13.17 22.56 -35.23
CA VAL A 3 12.77 21.50 -34.28
C VAL A 3 11.94 20.36 -34.92
N ALA A 4 11.29 20.61 -36.05
CA ALA A 4 10.52 19.59 -36.80
C ALA A 4 11.39 18.43 -37.34
N ALA A 5 12.65 18.68 -37.68
CA ALA A 5 13.54 17.63 -38.20
C ALA A 5 13.98 16.62 -37.11
N ARG A 6 13.96 17.00 -35.83
CA ARG A 6 14.27 16.09 -34.71
C ARG A 6 13.13 15.13 -34.38
N ALA A 7 11.88 15.53 -34.65
CA ALA A 7 10.73 14.65 -34.45
C ALA A 7 10.65 13.55 -35.52
N HIS A 8 11.06 13.86 -36.77
CA HIS A 8 11.08 12.90 -37.87
C HIS A 8 12.19 11.85 -37.72
N LEU A 9 13.35 12.23 -37.19
CA LEU A 9 14.42 11.28 -36.86
C LEU A 9 14.07 10.36 -35.67
N ALA A 10 13.21 10.82 -34.75
CA ALA A 10 12.73 10.01 -33.63
C ALA A 10 11.62 9.02 -34.02
N SER A 11 10.86 9.29 -35.10
CA SER A 11 9.85 8.36 -35.61
C SER A 11 10.46 7.26 -36.50
N GLU A 12 11.50 7.55 -37.28
CA GLU A 12 12.22 6.54 -38.08
C GLU A 12 13.06 5.57 -37.23
N GLN A 13 13.42 5.95 -36.00
CA GLN A 13 14.15 5.04 -35.10
C GLN A 13 13.26 4.03 -34.36
N ARG A 14 11.92 4.12 -34.50
CA ARG A 14 10.97 3.12 -33.97
C ARG A 14 10.85 1.85 -34.83
N SER A 15 11.35 1.83 -36.07
CA SER A 15 11.12 0.74 -37.03
C SER A 15 12.35 -0.11 -37.37
N GLY A 16 13.51 0.07 -36.71
CA GLY A 16 14.78 -0.42 -37.28
C GLY A 16 15.79 -1.16 -36.38
N LEU A 17 15.43 -1.71 -35.21
CA LEU A 17 16.38 -2.50 -34.40
C LEU A 17 15.86 -3.91 -34.06
N PRO A 18 16.15 -4.91 -34.92
CA PRO A 18 15.91 -6.31 -34.60
C PRO A 18 17.06 -6.81 -33.72
N GLY A 19 16.87 -6.88 -32.40
CA GLY A 19 17.85 -7.60 -31.57
C GLY A 19 17.76 -7.46 -30.05
N SER A 20 17.34 -6.31 -29.50
CA SER A 20 17.39 -6.10 -28.04
C SER A 20 16.04 -6.23 -27.32
N THR A 21 14.93 -6.10 -28.05
CA THR A 21 13.56 -6.30 -27.53
C THR A 21 13.02 -7.71 -27.81
N GLY A 22 13.56 -8.40 -28.82
CA GLY A 22 13.17 -9.76 -29.20
C GLY A 22 13.65 -10.83 -28.23
N LEU A 23 14.87 -10.69 -27.69
CA LEU A 23 15.47 -11.70 -26.81
C LEU A 23 14.83 -11.69 -25.41
N SER A 24 14.50 -10.51 -24.84
CA SER A 24 13.80 -10.45 -23.55
C SER A 24 12.35 -10.92 -23.63
N SER A 25 11.65 -10.65 -24.75
CA SER A 25 10.26 -11.09 -24.95
C SER A 25 10.14 -12.58 -25.25
N SER A 26 11.09 -13.17 -25.98
CA SER A 26 11.13 -14.61 -26.23
C SER A 26 11.63 -15.41 -25.02
N LEU A 27 12.61 -14.91 -24.24
CA LEU A 27 12.98 -15.49 -22.94
C LEU A 27 11.84 -15.41 -21.91
N LEU A 28 11.14 -14.27 -21.81
CA LEU A 28 10.00 -14.15 -20.90
C LEU A 28 8.84 -15.08 -21.30
N ARG A 29 8.56 -15.20 -22.61
CA ARG A 29 7.56 -16.12 -23.17
C ARG A 29 7.92 -17.60 -22.94
N ALA A 30 9.21 -17.95 -23.00
CA ALA A 30 9.69 -19.28 -22.65
C ALA A 30 9.59 -19.57 -21.13
N HIS A 31 9.77 -18.55 -20.29
CA HIS A 31 9.61 -18.68 -18.85
C HIS A 31 8.16 -18.82 -18.41
N THR A 32 7.20 -18.20 -19.09
CA THR A 32 5.78 -18.35 -18.79
C THR A 32 5.30 -19.81 -18.89
N LEU A 33 5.69 -20.54 -19.95
CA LEU A 33 5.32 -21.95 -20.12
C LEU A 33 6.02 -22.86 -19.12
N THR A 34 7.30 -22.59 -18.80
CA THR A 34 8.04 -23.38 -17.81
C THR A 34 7.51 -23.15 -16.39
N VAL A 35 7.15 -21.93 -16.02
CA VAL A 35 6.48 -21.64 -14.74
C VAL A 35 5.13 -22.34 -14.65
N LEU A 36 4.32 -22.30 -15.72
CA LEU A 36 3.04 -23.00 -15.76
C LEU A 36 3.22 -24.52 -15.59
N PHE A 37 4.18 -25.10 -16.31
CA PHE A 37 4.50 -26.53 -16.21
C PHE A 37 4.95 -26.92 -14.80
N ILE A 38 5.90 -26.18 -14.21
CA ILE A 38 6.35 -26.41 -12.83
C ILE A 38 5.18 -26.30 -11.85
N LEU A 39 4.31 -25.32 -12.03
CA LEU A 39 3.14 -25.12 -11.17
C LEU A 39 2.15 -26.28 -11.28
N THR A 40 1.88 -26.78 -12.49
CA THR A 40 1.04 -27.97 -12.70
C THR A 40 1.69 -29.22 -12.09
N CYS A 41 2.99 -29.42 -12.27
CA CYS A 41 3.72 -30.54 -11.67
C CYS A 41 3.73 -30.48 -10.13
N ALA A 42 3.92 -29.29 -9.55
CA ALA A 42 3.88 -29.10 -8.10
C ALA A 42 2.49 -29.39 -7.53
N LEU A 43 1.43 -28.92 -8.19
CA LEU A 43 0.05 -29.26 -7.82
C LEU A 43 -0.18 -30.78 -7.93
N GLY A 44 0.28 -31.42 -9.00
CA GLY A 44 0.21 -32.88 -9.16
C GLY A 44 0.98 -33.66 -8.10
N TYR A 45 2.14 -33.16 -7.66
CA TYR A 45 2.91 -33.75 -6.56
C TYR A 45 2.13 -33.69 -5.24
N VAL A 46 1.64 -32.49 -4.88
CA VAL A 46 0.89 -32.28 -3.63
C VAL A 46 -0.41 -33.10 -3.60
N THR A 47 -1.06 -33.29 -4.75
CA THR A 47 -2.31 -34.07 -4.81
C THR A 47 -2.09 -35.58 -4.80
N LEU A 48 -0.98 -36.08 -5.37
CA LEU A 48 -0.77 -37.52 -5.56
C LEU A 48 0.18 -38.16 -4.55
N LEU A 49 1.12 -37.40 -3.98
CA LEU A 49 2.23 -37.95 -3.20
C LEU A 49 2.28 -37.47 -1.75
N GLU A 50 1.55 -36.40 -1.41
CA GLU A 50 1.57 -35.86 -0.06
C GLU A 50 0.41 -36.42 0.77
N GLU A 51 0.72 -37.21 1.79
CA GLU A 51 -0.28 -37.68 2.76
C GLU A 51 -0.80 -36.50 3.59
N THR A 52 -2.11 -36.28 3.57
CA THR A 52 -2.73 -35.17 4.28
C THR A 52 -3.03 -35.54 5.73
N PRO A 53 -2.62 -34.71 6.71
CA PRO A 53 -3.08 -34.85 8.09
C PRO A 53 -4.62 -34.79 8.15
N GLN A 54 -5.22 -35.53 9.08
CA GLN A 54 -6.69 -35.62 9.27
C GLN A 54 -7.30 -34.36 9.93
N ASP A 55 -6.68 -33.19 9.76
CA ASP A 55 -7.13 -31.90 10.28
C ASP A 55 -7.73 -31.05 9.14
N THR A 56 -9.06 -30.92 9.15
CA THR A 56 -9.82 -30.11 8.19
C THR A 56 -9.41 -28.65 8.21
N ALA A 57 -9.10 -28.07 9.38
CA ALA A 57 -8.76 -26.66 9.49
C ALA A 57 -7.39 -26.37 8.87
N TYR A 58 -6.41 -27.24 9.13
CA TYR A 58 -5.09 -27.17 8.50
C TYR A 58 -5.18 -27.31 6.98
N ASN A 59 -5.90 -28.31 6.49
CA ASN A 59 -6.05 -28.56 5.05
C ASN A 59 -6.76 -27.41 4.33
N THR A 60 -7.78 -26.82 4.97
CA THR A 60 -8.49 -25.64 4.44
C THR A 60 -7.56 -24.43 4.32
N LYS A 61 -6.78 -24.12 5.38
CA LYS A 61 -5.79 -23.02 5.35
C LYS A 61 -4.75 -23.24 4.25
N ARG A 62 -4.22 -24.46 4.14
CA ARG A 62 -3.25 -24.83 3.11
C ARG A 62 -3.82 -24.66 1.70
N GLY A 63 -5.06 -25.11 1.48
CA GLY A 63 -5.77 -24.96 0.21
C GLY A 63 -5.92 -23.49 -0.20
N ILE A 64 -6.39 -22.64 0.71
CA ILE A 64 -6.56 -21.19 0.45
C ILE A 64 -5.21 -20.54 0.10
N VAL A 65 -4.16 -20.81 0.88
CA VAL A 65 -2.81 -20.26 0.62
C VAL A 65 -2.30 -20.74 -0.74
N ALA A 66 -2.46 -22.02 -1.07
CA ALA A 66 -2.06 -22.56 -2.37
C ALA A 66 -2.82 -21.89 -3.53
N SER A 67 -4.14 -21.70 -3.41
CA SER A 67 -4.94 -21.02 -4.43
C SER A 67 -4.48 -19.57 -4.67
N ILE A 68 -4.19 -18.83 -3.58
CA ILE A 68 -3.67 -17.46 -3.68
C ILE A 68 -2.30 -17.45 -4.35
N LEU A 69 -1.38 -18.33 -3.94
CA LEU A 69 -0.04 -18.42 -4.52
C LEU A 69 -0.08 -18.76 -6.01
N VAL A 70 -0.94 -19.70 -6.41
CA VAL A 70 -1.14 -20.07 -7.81
C VAL A 70 -1.68 -18.88 -8.61
N PHE A 71 -2.69 -18.19 -8.09
CA PHE A 71 -3.24 -17.00 -8.73
C PHE A 71 -2.19 -15.89 -8.89
N LEU A 72 -1.41 -15.61 -7.84
CA LEU A 72 -0.34 -14.60 -7.89
C LEU A 72 0.74 -14.99 -8.90
N CYS A 73 1.17 -16.25 -8.91
CA CYS A 73 2.16 -16.74 -9.86
C CYS A 73 1.66 -16.63 -11.30
N PHE A 74 0.45 -17.11 -11.57
CA PHE A 74 -0.19 -16.98 -12.88
C PHE A 74 -0.34 -15.52 -13.28
N GLY A 75 -0.89 -14.69 -12.40
CA GLY A 75 -1.11 -13.27 -12.64
C GLY A 75 0.18 -12.50 -12.91
N VAL A 76 1.26 -12.75 -12.18
CA VAL A 76 2.57 -12.10 -12.45
C VAL A 76 3.10 -12.46 -13.84
N THR A 77 2.87 -13.69 -14.32
CA THR A 77 3.35 -14.10 -15.64
C THR A 77 2.46 -13.62 -16.79
N GLN A 78 1.14 -13.54 -16.59
CA GLN A 78 0.16 -13.28 -17.64
C GLN A 78 -0.39 -11.85 -17.67
N ALA A 79 -0.40 -11.15 -16.53
CA ALA A 79 -0.92 -9.79 -16.48
C ALA A 79 -0.17 -8.90 -17.46
N LYS A 80 -0.91 -8.03 -18.13
CA LYS A 80 -0.34 -7.06 -19.06
C LYS A 80 0.62 -6.15 -18.31
N ASP A 81 1.69 -5.75 -18.99
CA ASP A 81 2.58 -4.73 -18.45
C ASP A 81 1.80 -3.44 -18.21
N GLY A 82 1.81 -3.01 -16.95
CA GLY A 82 1.33 -1.70 -16.55
C GLY A 82 2.26 -0.60 -17.05
N PRO A 83 1.93 0.65 -16.73
CA PRO A 83 2.66 1.81 -17.24
C PRO A 83 4.07 2.00 -16.62
N PHE A 84 4.47 1.13 -15.69
CA PHE A 84 5.82 1.09 -15.13
C PHE A 84 6.63 -0.12 -15.61
N SER A 85 7.83 0.13 -16.12
CA SER A 85 8.75 -0.92 -16.58
C SER A 85 9.78 -1.37 -15.54
N ARG A 86 9.95 -0.64 -14.43
CA ARG A 86 11.00 -0.90 -13.41
C ARG A 86 10.49 -0.68 -11.98
N PRO A 87 11.04 -1.36 -10.94
CA PRO A 87 12.30 -2.12 -10.94
C PRO A 87 12.28 -3.37 -11.83
N HIS A 88 11.13 -4.04 -11.94
CA HIS A 88 10.85 -5.05 -12.97
C HIS A 88 9.33 -5.07 -13.24
N PRO A 89 8.85 -5.36 -14.46
CA PRO A 89 7.40 -5.40 -14.72
C PRO A 89 6.65 -6.41 -13.83
N ALA A 90 7.27 -7.55 -13.52
CA ALA A 90 6.73 -8.55 -12.59
C ALA A 90 6.39 -7.98 -11.21
N TYR A 91 7.12 -6.96 -10.73
CA TYR A 91 6.84 -6.31 -9.45
C TYR A 91 5.49 -5.59 -9.47
N TRP A 92 5.20 -4.86 -10.54
CA TRP A 92 3.94 -4.12 -10.67
C TRP A 92 2.76 -5.05 -10.95
N ARG A 93 2.99 -6.10 -11.76
CA ARG A 93 2.00 -7.16 -11.97
C ARG A 93 1.66 -7.87 -10.66
N PHE A 94 2.66 -8.13 -9.81
CA PHE A 94 2.43 -8.71 -8.48
C PHE A 94 1.48 -7.86 -7.65
N TRP A 95 1.74 -6.55 -7.53
CA TRP A 95 0.86 -5.66 -6.75
C TRP A 95 -0.55 -5.53 -7.33
N LEU A 96 -0.69 -5.54 -8.67
CA LEU A 96 -2.01 -5.60 -9.31
C LEU A 96 -2.75 -6.90 -8.95
N CYS A 97 -2.07 -8.05 -8.97
CA CYS A 97 -2.70 -9.31 -8.58
C CYS A 97 -3.03 -9.35 -7.08
N VAL A 98 -2.15 -8.81 -6.22
CA VAL A 98 -2.42 -8.67 -4.79
C VAL A 98 -3.62 -7.76 -4.55
N SER A 99 -3.80 -6.68 -5.32
CA SER A 99 -4.97 -5.82 -5.17
C SER A 99 -6.26 -6.54 -5.56
N VAL A 100 -6.25 -7.37 -6.61
CA VAL A 100 -7.40 -8.22 -6.96
C VAL A 100 -7.72 -9.21 -5.84
N VAL A 101 -6.71 -9.88 -5.27
CA VAL A 101 -6.91 -10.77 -4.12
C VAL A 101 -7.50 -10.03 -2.92
N TYR A 102 -7.00 -8.82 -2.65
CA TYR A 102 -7.51 -7.96 -1.58
C TYR A 102 -8.98 -7.60 -1.80
N GLU A 103 -9.38 -7.18 -3.01
CA GLU A 103 -10.79 -6.90 -3.34
C GLU A 103 -11.68 -8.13 -3.22
N LEU A 104 -11.23 -9.30 -3.72
CA LEU A 104 -11.97 -10.56 -3.57
C LEU A 104 -12.16 -10.93 -2.09
N PHE A 105 -11.13 -10.69 -1.27
CA PHE A 105 -11.22 -10.90 0.17
C PHE A 105 -12.19 -9.93 0.85
N LEU A 106 -12.19 -8.65 0.47
CA LEU A 106 -13.16 -7.67 0.97
C LEU A 106 -14.59 -8.05 0.57
N ILE A 107 -14.81 -8.48 -0.68
CA ILE A 107 -16.10 -8.98 -1.15
C ILE A 107 -16.52 -10.22 -0.35
N PHE A 108 -15.60 -11.15 -0.12
CA PHE A 108 -15.88 -12.33 0.72
C PHE A 108 -16.33 -11.92 2.13
N ILE A 109 -15.60 -11.02 2.78
CA ILE A 109 -15.97 -10.47 4.10
C ILE A 109 -17.35 -9.82 4.05
N LEU A 110 -17.62 -9.01 3.02
CA LEU A 110 -18.88 -8.29 2.85
C LEU A 110 -20.09 -9.22 2.85
N PHE A 111 -19.95 -10.45 2.33
CA PHE A 111 -21.01 -11.44 2.26
C PHE A 111 -21.03 -12.44 3.42
N GLN A 112 -20.13 -12.35 4.41
CA GLN A 112 -20.24 -13.19 5.60
C GLN A 112 -21.46 -12.75 6.41
N GLN A 113 -22.51 -13.57 6.45
CA GLN A 113 -23.73 -13.30 7.21
C GLN A 113 -23.56 -13.65 8.68
N ALA A 114 -24.18 -12.91 9.61
CA ALA A 114 -24.36 -13.35 10.98
C ALA A 114 -25.45 -14.42 10.98
N ASP A 115 -25.08 -15.67 11.24
CA ASP A 115 -26.07 -16.69 11.52
C ASP A 115 -26.73 -16.36 12.85
N GLY A 116 -27.98 -15.91 12.76
CA GLY A 116 -28.99 -16.02 13.80
C GLY A 116 -28.62 -15.37 15.14
N ASP A 117 -29.15 -14.17 15.33
CA ASP A 117 -29.55 -13.67 16.63
C ASP A 117 -30.06 -14.82 17.53
N ALA A 118 -29.24 -15.27 18.47
CA ALA A 118 -29.57 -16.30 19.44
C ALA A 118 -30.64 -15.82 20.44
N THR A 119 -31.25 -14.64 20.25
CA THR A 119 -32.38 -14.18 21.05
C THR A 119 -33.73 -14.79 20.62
N HIS A 120 -33.78 -15.53 19.50
CA HIS A 120 -34.98 -16.29 19.09
C HIS A 120 -34.76 -17.80 18.94
N ALA A 121 -33.90 -18.41 19.75
CA ALA A 121 -33.95 -19.86 19.93
C ALA A 121 -35.25 -20.22 20.69
N PRO A 122 -36.19 -21.00 20.12
CA PRO A 122 -37.32 -21.49 20.90
C PRO A 122 -36.79 -22.29 22.09
N GLN A 123 -37.28 -21.98 23.29
CA GLN A 123 -36.89 -22.70 24.50
C GLN A 123 -37.06 -24.21 24.27
N PRO A 124 -36.06 -25.05 24.58
CA PRO A 124 -36.20 -26.48 24.47
C PRO A 124 -37.25 -26.94 25.49
N SER A 125 -38.28 -27.63 25.01
CA SER A 125 -39.22 -28.36 25.87
C SER A 125 -38.43 -29.32 26.77
N PRO A 126 -38.80 -29.47 28.07
CA PRO A 126 -38.03 -30.28 29.00
C PRO A 126 -38.13 -31.76 28.57
N GLY A 127 -37.05 -32.31 28.04
CA GLY A 127 -37.00 -33.74 27.71
C GLY A 127 -36.12 -34.15 26.52
N ARG A 128 -35.48 -33.24 25.78
CA ARG A 128 -34.58 -33.63 24.68
C ARG A 128 -33.17 -33.08 24.89
N THR A 129 -32.25 -33.96 25.28
CA THR A 129 -30.81 -33.68 25.26
C THR A 129 -30.33 -33.63 23.80
N SER A 130 -30.58 -32.52 23.12
CA SER A 130 -29.86 -32.20 21.89
C SER A 130 -28.45 -31.81 22.28
N ARG A 131 -27.51 -32.73 22.10
CA ARG A 131 -26.08 -32.45 22.12
C ARG A 131 -25.83 -31.51 20.94
N VAL A 132 -25.94 -30.20 21.16
CA VAL A 132 -25.42 -29.19 20.23
C VAL A 132 -23.91 -29.33 20.32
N GLY A 133 -23.34 -30.18 19.45
CA GLY A 133 -21.90 -30.14 19.18
C GLY A 133 -21.54 -28.73 18.70
N PRO A 134 -20.28 -28.31 18.82
CA PRO A 134 -19.87 -27.01 18.31
C PRO A 134 -20.15 -26.99 16.81
N THR A 135 -21.27 -26.38 16.42
CA THR A 135 -21.56 -26.09 15.02
C THR A 135 -20.43 -25.20 14.57
N ASN A 136 -19.67 -25.71 13.59
CA ASN A 136 -18.58 -25.06 12.89
C ASN A 136 -18.70 -23.55 13.01
N ALA A 137 -17.75 -22.91 13.69
CA ALA A 137 -17.68 -21.47 13.83
C ALA A 137 -17.60 -20.86 12.43
N ALA A 138 -18.76 -20.57 11.84
CA ALA A 138 -18.87 -19.71 10.69
C ALA A 138 -18.27 -18.38 11.13
N LEU A 139 -17.29 -17.90 10.38
CA LEU A 139 -16.60 -16.66 10.68
C LEU A 139 -17.55 -15.49 10.37
N THR A 140 -18.50 -15.22 11.25
CA THR A 140 -19.41 -14.10 11.11
C THR A 140 -18.62 -12.82 11.36
N LEU A 141 -18.48 -11.93 10.37
CA LEU A 141 -17.71 -10.67 10.48
C LEU A 141 -18.62 -9.42 10.40
N GLN A 142 -19.91 -9.57 10.70
CA GLN A 142 -20.89 -8.49 10.49
C GLN A 142 -20.84 -7.40 11.54
N THR A 143 -20.45 -7.72 12.77
CA THR A 143 -20.30 -6.72 13.83
C THR A 143 -18.84 -6.33 14.01
N VAL A 144 -18.63 -5.12 14.52
CA VAL A 144 -17.29 -4.64 14.91
C VAL A 144 -16.67 -5.57 15.95
N GLN A 145 -17.48 -6.12 16.86
CA GLN A 145 -17.07 -7.06 17.89
C GLN A 145 -16.55 -8.36 17.27
N ASP A 146 -17.24 -8.88 16.25
CA ASP A 146 -16.78 -10.08 15.57
C ASP A 146 -15.48 -9.83 14.80
N GLY A 147 -15.36 -8.65 14.16
CA GLY A 147 -14.10 -8.21 13.53
C GLY A 147 -12.93 -8.20 14.51
N ARG A 148 -13.16 -7.69 15.73
CA ARG A 148 -12.16 -7.69 16.81
C ARG A 148 -11.81 -9.11 17.26
N GLN A 149 -12.80 -10.01 17.39
CA GLN A 149 -12.53 -11.41 17.74
C GLN A 149 -11.81 -12.14 16.61
N PHE A 150 -12.12 -11.83 15.35
CA PHE A 150 -11.44 -12.42 14.21
C PHE A 150 -9.95 -12.08 14.20
N LEU A 151 -9.60 -10.85 14.55
CA LEU A 151 -8.19 -10.45 14.62
C LEU A 151 -7.36 -11.29 15.61
N LYS A 152 -7.98 -11.93 16.62
CA LYS A 152 -7.28 -12.86 17.51
C LYS A 152 -6.75 -14.11 16.81
N TYR A 153 -7.37 -14.51 15.69
CA TYR A 153 -6.85 -15.60 14.86
C TYR A 153 -5.63 -15.18 14.04
N VAL A 154 -5.43 -13.87 13.84
CA VAL A 154 -4.26 -13.32 13.13
C VAL A 154 -3.12 -13.06 14.12
N ASP A 155 -3.40 -12.34 15.20
CA ASP A 155 -2.48 -12.14 16.33
C ASP A 155 -3.28 -12.26 17.64
N PRO A 156 -2.95 -13.22 18.54
CA PRO A 156 -3.63 -13.41 19.82
C PRO A 156 -3.66 -12.17 20.72
N LYS A 157 -2.77 -11.19 20.51
CA LYS A 157 -2.71 -9.93 21.27
C LYS A 157 -3.77 -8.90 20.84
N LEU A 158 -4.43 -9.10 19.71
CA LEU A 158 -5.45 -8.18 19.19
C LEU A 158 -6.84 -8.45 19.79
N GLY A 159 -7.80 -7.58 19.47
CA GLY A 159 -9.18 -7.72 19.91
C GLY A 159 -9.41 -7.41 21.40
N VAL A 160 -8.48 -6.66 22.00
CA VAL A 160 -8.59 -6.06 23.33
C VAL A 160 -8.61 -4.53 23.22
N PRO A 161 -9.34 -3.82 24.09
CA PRO A 161 -9.31 -2.36 24.11
C PRO A 161 -7.89 -1.84 24.30
N LEU A 162 -7.53 -0.81 23.53
CA LEU A 162 -6.26 -0.11 23.68
C LEU A 162 -6.31 0.81 24.91
N PRO A 163 -5.18 1.04 25.61
CA PRO A 163 -5.13 2.03 26.68
C PRO A 163 -5.45 3.41 26.12
N GLU A 164 -6.21 4.20 26.87
CA GLU A 164 -6.46 5.60 26.52
C GLU A 164 -5.14 6.37 26.62
N ARG A 165 -4.70 6.96 25.50
CA ARG A 165 -3.57 7.88 25.44
C ARG A 165 -4.14 9.26 25.18
N ASP A 166 -3.76 10.22 26.02
CA ASP A 166 -4.08 11.62 25.81
C ASP A 166 -3.06 12.22 24.84
N TYR A 167 -3.51 12.53 23.63
CA TYR A 167 -2.66 13.12 22.57
C TYR A 167 -2.67 14.66 22.61
N GLY A 168 -3.65 15.27 23.26
CA GLY A 168 -4.00 16.69 23.14
C GLY A 168 -3.99 17.45 24.46
N GLY A 169 -3.37 16.90 25.51
CA GLY A 169 -3.33 17.47 26.85
C GLY A 169 -2.57 18.80 26.96
N ASN A 170 -1.37 18.80 27.54
CA ASN A 170 -0.59 20.03 27.73
C ASN A 170 0.15 20.43 26.44
N CYS A 171 -0.33 21.47 25.78
CA CYS A 171 0.25 21.96 24.53
C CYS A 171 1.32 23.05 24.69
N LEU A 172 1.88 23.22 25.88
CA LEU A 172 3.02 24.10 26.10
C LEU A 172 4.29 23.50 25.50
N ILE A 173 4.87 24.18 24.50
CA ILE A 173 6.19 23.83 23.96
C ILE A 173 7.26 23.95 25.04
N TYR A 174 7.15 24.97 25.90
CA TYR A 174 8.00 25.19 27.06
C TYR A 174 7.12 25.28 28.29
N ASP A 175 7.20 24.26 29.14
CA ASP A 175 6.52 24.23 30.43
C ASP A 175 7.44 24.83 31.51
N ALA A 176 7.10 26.03 31.96
CA ALA A 176 7.86 26.74 32.98
C ALA A 176 7.66 26.14 34.39
N ASP A 177 6.61 25.34 34.61
CA ASP A 177 6.29 24.75 35.90
C ASP A 177 7.09 23.44 36.13
N ASN A 178 7.44 22.74 35.04
CA ASN A 178 8.33 21.58 35.09
C ASN A 178 9.82 21.99 35.00
N LYS A 179 10.44 22.23 36.15
CA LYS A 179 11.85 22.67 36.24
C LYS A 179 12.88 21.62 35.82
N THR A 180 12.52 20.34 35.79
CA THR A 180 13.44 19.23 35.45
C THR A 180 13.45 18.91 33.97
N ASP A 181 12.30 19.00 33.30
CA ASP A 181 12.19 18.85 31.85
C ASP A 181 11.14 19.81 31.28
N PRO A 182 11.53 21.06 30.97
CA PRO A 182 10.62 22.05 30.42
C PRO A 182 10.08 21.70 29.01
N PHE A 183 10.71 20.76 28.28
CA PHE A 183 10.35 20.41 26.90
C PHE A 183 9.73 19.01 26.79
N HIS A 184 9.31 18.40 27.91
CA HIS A 184 8.73 17.06 27.93
C HIS A 184 7.61 16.86 26.90
N ASN A 185 6.69 17.82 26.77
CA ASN A 185 5.60 17.76 25.77
C ASN A 185 6.10 17.67 24.33
N VAL A 186 7.30 18.18 24.02
CA VAL A 186 7.91 18.07 22.69
C VAL A 186 8.58 16.71 22.53
N TRP A 187 9.32 16.25 23.53
CA TRP A 187 10.02 14.96 23.47
C TRP A 187 9.05 13.78 23.40
N ASP A 188 7.91 13.86 24.09
CA ASP A 188 6.86 12.85 24.06
C ASP A 188 6.20 12.72 22.67
N LYS A 189 6.34 13.75 21.83
CA LYS A 189 5.80 13.83 20.46
C LYS A 189 6.84 13.49 19.39
N LEU A 190 8.14 13.62 19.69
CA LEU A 190 9.23 13.21 18.82
C LEU A 190 9.50 11.69 18.87
N ASP A 191 8.45 10.88 18.79
CA ASP A 191 8.53 9.42 18.75
C ASP A 191 8.53 8.88 17.30
N GLY A 192 8.15 7.61 17.11
CA GLY A 192 8.07 6.98 15.79
C GLY A 192 7.13 7.68 14.79
N PHE A 193 6.25 8.58 15.24
CA PHE A 193 5.35 9.35 14.37
C PHE A 193 6.09 10.33 13.45
N VAL A 194 7.13 11.01 13.92
CA VAL A 194 7.92 11.96 13.10
C VAL A 194 8.56 11.30 11.87
N PRO A 195 9.35 10.22 12.01
CA PRO A 195 9.91 9.54 10.85
C PRO A 195 8.81 8.88 10.00
N ALA A 196 7.69 8.45 10.58
CA ALA A 196 6.57 7.90 9.82
C ALA A 196 5.89 8.96 8.93
N HIS A 197 5.64 10.17 9.45
CA HIS A 197 5.11 11.30 8.68
C HIS A 197 6.08 11.71 7.56
N PHE A 198 7.35 11.93 7.90
CA PHE A 198 8.36 12.29 6.90
C PHE A 198 8.48 11.26 5.78
N LEU A 199 8.63 9.97 6.11
CA LEU A 199 8.74 8.90 5.12
C LEU A 199 7.43 8.70 4.34
N GLY A 200 6.29 8.82 5.02
CA GLY A 200 4.98 8.75 4.40
C GLY A 200 4.81 9.80 3.31
N TRP A 201 5.10 11.06 3.63
CA TRP A 201 5.01 12.16 2.66
C TRP A 201 6.04 12.07 1.56
N TYR A 202 7.27 11.64 1.87
CA TYR A 202 8.26 11.33 0.85
C TYR A 202 7.74 10.30 -0.17
N LEU A 203 7.18 9.18 0.30
CA LEU A 203 6.63 8.14 -0.57
C LEU A 203 5.38 8.61 -1.33
N LYS A 204 4.47 9.35 -0.68
CA LYS A 204 3.29 9.95 -1.33
C LYS A 204 3.70 10.91 -2.45
N THR A 205 4.73 11.71 -2.25
CA THR A 205 5.25 12.61 -3.29
C THR A 205 5.84 11.85 -4.47
N LEU A 206 6.52 10.72 -4.26
CA LEU A 206 7.00 9.88 -5.37
C LEU A 206 5.86 9.31 -6.22
N MET A 207 4.69 9.10 -5.60
CA MET A 207 3.46 8.63 -6.24
C MET A 207 2.69 9.74 -6.96
N ILE A 208 2.38 10.86 -6.30
CA ILE A 208 1.57 11.98 -6.83
C ILE A 208 2.36 12.86 -7.81
N ARG A 209 3.66 13.05 -7.54
CA ARG A 209 4.63 13.79 -8.36
C ARG A 209 4.33 15.25 -8.63
N ASP A 210 3.55 15.88 -7.77
CA ASP A 210 3.23 17.31 -7.86
C ASP A 210 3.31 17.97 -6.50
N TRP A 211 4.06 19.07 -6.44
CA TRP A 211 4.31 19.83 -5.20
C TRP A 211 3.01 20.37 -4.62
N TRP A 212 2.17 21.00 -5.45
CA TRP A 212 0.97 21.68 -4.98
C TRP A 212 -0.11 20.70 -4.56
N MET A 213 -0.31 19.63 -5.32
CA MET A 213 -1.25 18.57 -4.92
C MET A 213 -0.83 17.94 -3.59
N CYS A 214 0.45 17.61 -3.39
CA CYS A 214 0.90 17.06 -2.12
C CYS A 214 0.69 18.03 -0.96
N LEU A 215 1.02 19.31 -1.15
CA LEU A 215 0.83 20.33 -0.11
C LEU A 215 -0.66 20.53 0.22
N ILE A 216 -1.54 20.54 -0.79
CA ILE A 216 -2.99 20.64 -0.59
C ILE A 216 -3.50 19.43 0.20
N VAL A 217 -3.12 18.20 -0.19
CA VAL A 217 -3.52 16.99 0.55
C VAL A 217 -3.01 17.05 1.99
N SER A 218 -1.78 17.54 2.23
CA SER A 218 -1.21 17.65 3.57
C SER A 218 -2.02 18.59 4.45
N VAL A 219 -2.26 19.81 3.99
CA VAL A 219 -3.03 20.80 4.73
C VAL A 219 -4.48 20.37 4.90
N MET A 220 -5.09 19.75 3.88
CA MET A 220 -6.45 19.23 3.97
C MET A 220 -6.58 18.10 4.99
N PHE A 221 -5.54 17.29 5.17
CA PHE A 221 -5.55 16.22 6.17
C PHE A 221 -5.58 16.80 7.58
N GLU A 222 -4.77 17.83 7.90
CA GLU A 222 -4.86 18.52 9.21
C GLU A 222 -6.25 19.09 9.49
N PHE A 223 -6.90 19.67 8.47
CA PHE A 223 -8.27 20.15 8.63
C PHE A 223 -9.26 19.01 8.93
N LEU A 224 -9.02 17.81 8.38
CA LEU A 224 -9.84 16.64 8.69
C LEU A 224 -9.58 16.15 10.11
N GLU A 225 -8.33 16.19 10.58
CA GLU A 225 -8.00 15.85 11.97
C GLU A 225 -8.70 16.79 12.95
N TYR A 226 -8.58 18.10 12.77
CA TYR A 226 -9.34 19.08 13.57
C TYR A 226 -10.85 18.84 13.51
N SER A 227 -11.38 18.53 12.33
CA SER A 227 -12.81 18.32 12.16
C SER A 227 -13.30 17.04 12.85
N LEU A 228 -12.43 16.03 12.99
CA LEU A 228 -12.78 14.68 13.42
C LEU A 228 -12.14 14.26 14.76
N GLU A 229 -11.45 15.16 15.45
CA GLU A 229 -10.86 14.93 16.78
C GLU A 229 -11.89 14.44 17.81
N HIS A 230 -13.14 14.88 17.67
CA HIS A 230 -14.26 14.45 18.52
C HIS A 230 -14.65 12.98 18.31
N GLN A 231 -14.30 12.38 17.16
CA GLN A 231 -14.56 10.97 16.85
C GLN A 231 -13.34 10.10 17.11
N LEU A 232 -12.14 10.64 16.88
CA LEU A 232 -10.88 9.94 16.97
C LEU A 232 -9.96 10.67 17.94
N PRO A 233 -9.76 10.13 19.16
CA PRO A 233 -8.87 10.73 20.16
C PRO A 233 -7.42 10.91 19.67
N ASN A 234 -6.97 10.08 18.72
CA ASN A 234 -5.66 10.22 18.09
C ASN A 234 -5.48 11.53 17.31
N PHE A 235 -6.57 12.17 16.87
CA PHE A 235 -6.52 13.44 16.11
C PHE A 235 -6.58 14.66 17.01
N SER A 236 -6.80 14.48 18.31
CA SER A 236 -6.72 15.59 19.26
C SER A 236 -5.26 15.82 19.59
N GLU A 237 -4.58 16.62 18.78
CA GLU A 237 -3.17 16.95 18.95
C GLU A 237 -2.98 18.44 19.21
N CYS A 238 -1.75 18.83 19.56
CA CYS A 238 -1.47 20.22 19.85
C CYS A 238 -1.43 21.06 18.58
N TRP A 239 -1.81 22.34 18.68
CA TRP A 239 -1.84 23.23 17.51
C TRP A 239 -0.48 23.33 16.79
N TRP A 240 0.62 23.28 17.55
CA TRP A 240 1.97 23.31 16.99
C TRP A 240 2.41 21.94 16.45
N ASP A 241 1.79 20.85 16.91
CA ASP A 241 1.96 19.50 16.35
C ASP A 241 1.44 19.53 14.90
N HIS A 242 0.16 19.87 14.72
CA HIS A 242 -0.47 20.02 13.40
C HIS A 242 0.30 20.93 12.44
N TRP A 243 0.48 22.20 12.82
CA TRP A 243 0.95 23.20 11.84
C TRP A 243 2.47 23.27 11.72
N ILE A 244 3.21 23.08 12.81
CA ILE A 244 4.68 23.21 12.79
C ILE A 244 5.31 21.84 12.58
N MET A 245 5.00 20.87 13.44
CA MET A 245 5.61 19.54 13.35
C MET A 245 5.17 18.82 12.08
N ASP A 246 3.87 18.70 11.84
CA ASP A 246 3.37 17.89 10.74
C ASP A 246 3.43 18.64 9.43
N VAL A 247 2.67 19.73 9.23
CA VAL A 247 2.64 20.43 7.94
C VAL A 247 4.01 20.95 7.51
N LEU A 248 4.70 21.69 8.37
CA LEU A 248 5.94 22.38 7.97
C LEU A 248 7.17 21.47 8.02
N VAL A 249 7.36 20.73 9.11
CA VAL A 249 8.57 19.93 9.32
C VAL A 249 8.44 18.57 8.64
N CYS A 250 7.59 17.67 9.13
CA CYS A 250 7.54 16.29 8.67
C CYS A 250 7.04 16.20 7.22
N ASN A 251 5.85 16.74 6.97
CA ASN A 251 5.16 16.67 5.69
C ASN A 251 5.89 17.53 4.65
N GLY A 252 6.16 18.79 5.00
CA GLY A 252 6.89 19.73 4.15
C GLY A 252 8.27 19.25 3.72
N LEU A 253 9.09 18.75 4.66
CA LEU A 253 10.41 18.19 4.32
C LEU A 253 10.30 16.89 3.52
N GLY A 254 9.34 16.02 3.87
CA GLY A 254 9.08 14.80 3.11
C GLY A 254 8.75 15.09 1.65
N ILE A 255 7.84 16.06 1.42
CA ILE A 255 7.48 16.53 0.08
C ILE A 255 8.68 17.14 -0.63
N TYR A 256 9.45 18.01 0.03
CA TYR A 256 10.65 18.61 -0.55
C TYR A 256 11.68 17.56 -1.00
N CYS A 257 12.02 16.62 -0.12
CA CYS A 257 12.92 15.51 -0.42
C CYS A 257 12.38 14.63 -1.55
N GLY A 258 11.07 14.38 -1.57
CA GLY A 258 10.38 13.67 -2.64
C GLY A 258 10.56 14.39 -3.98
N MET A 259 10.24 15.67 -4.05
CA MET A 259 10.39 16.47 -5.27
C MET A 259 11.83 16.54 -5.76
N LYS A 260 12.82 16.67 -4.86
CA LYS A 260 14.24 16.62 -5.23
C LYS A 260 14.65 15.27 -5.78
N THR A 261 14.11 14.19 -5.23
CA THR A 261 14.32 12.84 -5.77
C THR A 261 13.71 12.70 -7.17
N LEU A 262 12.50 13.24 -7.40
CA LEU A 262 11.87 13.26 -8.72
C LEU A 262 12.69 14.04 -9.75
N GLU A 263 13.22 15.20 -9.37
CA GLU A 263 14.10 16.02 -10.19
C GLU A 263 15.36 15.23 -10.58
N TRP A 264 16.02 14.61 -9.58
CA TRP A 264 17.19 13.76 -9.80
C TRP A 264 16.91 12.55 -10.72
N LEU A 265 15.75 11.91 -10.57
CA LEU A 265 15.33 10.80 -11.43
C LEU A 265 15.04 11.25 -12.87
N SER A 266 14.51 12.47 -13.05
CA SER A 266 14.17 13.02 -14.36
C SER A 266 15.39 13.42 -15.20
N LEU A 267 16.52 13.74 -14.58
CA LEU A 267 17.73 14.23 -15.25
C LEU A 267 18.73 13.11 -15.63
N LYS A 268 18.34 11.84 -15.55
CA LYS A 268 19.26 10.73 -15.81
C LYS A 268 19.45 10.44 -17.29
N THR A 269 20.67 10.65 -17.78
CA THR A 269 21.14 10.12 -19.05
C THR A 269 21.55 8.66 -18.91
N TYR A 270 21.01 7.78 -19.75
CA TYR A 270 21.35 6.36 -19.76
C TYR A 270 22.68 6.10 -20.49
N GLN A 271 23.69 5.64 -19.75
CA GLN A 271 24.94 5.13 -20.31
C GLN A 271 24.76 3.64 -20.64
N TRP A 272 24.75 3.30 -21.93
CA TRP A 272 24.57 1.93 -22.45
C TRP A 272 25.87 1.11 -22.41
N GLN A 273 26.63 1.18 -21.32
CA GLN A 273 27.83 0.36 -21.14
C GLN A 273 27.46 -0.98 -20.47
N GLY A 274 27.97 -2.09 -21.03
CA GLY A 274 27.86 -3.42 -20.43
C GLY A 274 28.65 -3.55 -19.13
N LEU A 275 28.19 -4.38 -18.21
CA LEU A 275 28.80 -4.55 -16.87
C LEU A 275 30.28 -4.99 -16.94
N TRP A 276 30.64 -5.72 -18.00
CA TRP A 276 31.99 -6.20 -18.29
C TRP A 276 32.96 -5.10 -18.72
N ASN A 277 32.44 -3.99 -19.26
CA ASN A 277 33.24 -2.86 -19.73
C ASN A 277 33.58 -1.85 -18.61
N ILE A 278 33.11 -2.10 -17.38
CA ILE A 278 33.36 -1.25 -16.22
C ILE A 278 34.56 -1.83 -15.43
N PRO A 279 35.72 -1.17 -15.41
CA PRO A 279 36.94 -1.76 -14.83
C PRO A 279 36.92 -1.79 -13.31
N THR A 280 36.12 -0.93 -12.65
CA THR A 280 36.11 -0.80 -11.18
C THR A 280 34.92 -1.52 -10.54
N TYR A 281 35.17 -2.21 -9.42
CA TYR A 281 34.12 -2.86 -8.63
C TYR A 281 33.06 -1.86 -8.13
N LYS A 282 33.49 -0.68 -7.67
CA LYS A 282 32.59 0.44 -7.30
C LYS A 282 31.69 0.85 -8.47
N GLY A 283 32.23 0.89 -9.70
CA GLY A 283 31.45 1.19 -10.90
C GLY A 283 30.42 0.10 -11.23
N LYS A 284 30.81 -1.18 -11.08
CA LYS A 284 29.90 -2.32 -11.27
C LYS A 284 28.76 -2.32 -10.25
N MET A 285 29.06 -2.12 -8.97
CA MET A 285 28.05 -1.98 -7.91
C MET A 285 27.11 -0.80 -8.17
N LYS A 286 27.65 0.37 -8.53
CA LYS A 286 26.87 1.55 -8.88
C LYS A 286 25.95 1.28 -10.08
N ARG A 287 26.44 0.57 -11.10
CA ARG A 287 25.64 0.17 -12.27
C ARG A 287 24.50 -0.79 -11.89
N MET A 288 24.78 -1.78 -11.04
CA MET A 288 23.76 -2.71 -10.51
C MET A 288 22.70 -1.98 -9.69
N ALA A 289 23.11 -1.09 -8.76
CA ALA A 289 22.17 -0.28 -7.98
C ALA A 289 21.28 0.59 -8.88
N PHE A 290 21.84 1.17 -9.95
CA PHE A 290 21.05 1.94 -10.91
C PHE A 290 20.09 1.11 -11.77
N GLN A 291 20.24 -0.20 -11.83
CA GLN A 291 19.27 -1.06 -12.52
C GLN A 291 17.90 -1.03 -11.84
N PHE A 292 17.88 -0.81 -10.52
CA PHE A 292 16.64 -0.66 -9.75
C PHE A 292 16.01 0.72 -9.89
N THR A 293 16.68 1.69 -10.54
CA THR A 293 16.08 2.99 -10.83
C THR A 293 15.22 2.95 -12.10
N PRO A 294 14.13 3.73 -12.19
CA PRO A 294 13.13 3.69 -13.27
C PRO A 294 13.68 3.92 -14.69
N TYR A 295 13.21 3.13 -15.68
CA TYR A 295 13.74 3.14 -17.07
C TYR A 295 13.51 4.48 -17.78
N SER A 296 12.32 5.03 -17.62
CA SER A 296 11.95 6.38 -18.01
C SER A 296 11.23 7.01 -16.83
N TRP A 297 11.43 8.32 -16.64
CA TRP A 297 10.75 9.07 -15.59
C TRP A 297 9.86 10.13 -16.21
N VAL A 298 8.55 9.83 -16.26
CA VAL A 298 7.54 10.76 -16.77
C VAL A 298 7.22 11.78 -15.67
N ARG A 299 7.36 13.07 -16.01
CA ARG A 299 6.85 14.18 -15.20
C ARG A 299 5.34 14.29 -15.39
N PHE A 300 4.59 14.39 -14.30
CA PHE A 300 3.15 14.59 -14.36
C PHE A 300 2.85 16.08 -14.44
N GLU A 301 2.14 16.49 -15.49
CA GLU A 301 1.68 17.86 -15.71
C GLU A 301 0.15 17.91 -15.58
N TRP A 302 -0.35 17.85 -14.34
CA TRP A 302 -1.79 17.79 -14.06
C TRP A 302 -2.57 18.99 -14.59
N LYS A 303 -1.98 20.20 -14.52
CA LYS A 303 -2.57 21.47 -15.01
C LYS A 303 -4.06 21.63 -14.60
N PRO A 304 -4.39 21.60 -13.30
CA PRO A 304 -5.79 21.59 -12.83
C PRO A 304 -6.59 22.80 -13.34
N ALA A 305 -5.99 23.99 -13.38
CA ALA A 305 -6.65 25.21 -13.85
C ALA A 305 -6.86 25.29 -15.38
N SER A 306 -6.39 24.32 -16.16
CA SER A 306 -6.49 24.38 -17.63
C SER A 306 -7.87 24.03 -18.18
N SER A 307 -8.65 23.20 -17.47
CA SER A 307 -10.03 22.87 -17.85
C SER A 307 -10.81 22.36 -16.66
N LEU A 308 -12.13 22.56 -16.67
CA LEU A 308 -13.01 22.06 -15.61
C LEU A 308 -12.89 20.54 -15.41
N ARG A 309 -12.74 19.76 -16.50
CA ARG A 309 -12.54 18.31 -16.43
C ARG A 309 -11.28 17.94 -15.64
N ARG A 310 -10.16 18.63 -15.90
CA ARG A 310 -8.90 18.39 -15.18
C ARG A 310 -8.97 18.83 -13.73
N TRP A 311 -9.62 19.97 -13.48
CA TRP A 311 -9.87 20.44 -12.13
C TRP A 311 -10.67 19.41 -11.31
N LEU A 312 -11.81 18.95 -11.85
CA LEU A 312 -12.65 17.93 -11.21
C LEU A 312 -11.90 16.60 -11.01
N ALA A 313 -11.09 16.17 -11.98
CA ALA A 313 -10.28 14.97 -11.85
C ALA A 313 -9.26 15.10 -10.70
N VAL A 314 -8.57 16.24 -10.60
CA VAL A 314 -7.63 16.51 -9.49
C VAL A 314 -8.35 16.56 -8.15
N CYS A 315 -9.53 17.19 -8.06
CA CYS A 315 -10.35 17.17 -6.84
C CYS A 315 -10.78 15.75 -6.46
N GLY A 316 -11.17 14.92 -7.43
CA GLY A 316 -11.52 13.52 -7.21
C GLY A 316 -10.33 12.69 -6.69
N ILE A 317 -9.14 12.89 -7.26
CA ILE A 317 -7.90 12.25 -6.79
C ILE A 317 -7.62 12.64 -5.34
N ILE A 318 -7.68 13.94 -5.02
CA ILE A 318 -7.47 14.45 -3.64
C ILE A 318 -8.49 13.81 -2.68
N LEU A 319 -9.76 13.78 -3.05
CA LEU A 319 -10.81 13.15 -2.23
C LEU A 319 -10.52 11.67 -1.96
N VAL A 320 -10.15 10.90 -2.98
CA VAL A 320 -9.84 9.47 -2.81
C VAL A 320 -8.63 9.27 -1.90
N PHE A 321 -7.59 10.11 -2.01
CA PHE A 321 -6.45 10.06 -1.08
C PHE A 321 -6.87 10.32 0.35
N LEU A 322 -7.60 11.42 0.60
CA LEU A 322 -8.06 11.77 1.94
C LEU A 322 -8.95 10.67 2.54
N LEU A 323 -9.84 10.08 1.74
CA LEU A 323 -10.67 8.94 2.16
C LEU A 323 -9.84 7.69 2.49
N ALA A 324 -8.83 7.36 1.68
CA ALA A 324 -7.96 6.22 1.93
C ALA A 324 -7.13 6.42 3.21
N GLU A 325 -6.68 7.65 3.47
CA GLU A 325 -5.96 8.01 4.68
C GLU A 325 -6.87 7.93 5.91
N LEU A 326 -8.04 8.60 5.90
CA LEU A 326 -9.04 8.46 6.97
C LEU A 326 -9.37 7.00 7.24
N ASN A 327 -9.62 6.22 6.19
CA ASN A 327 -9.97 4.82 6.32
C ASN A 327 -8.87 4.01 7.02
N THR A 328 -7.60 4.42 6.93
CA THR A 328 -6.52 3.80 7.71
C THR A 328 -6.66 4.09 9.20
N PHE A 329 -6.96 5.33 9.57
CA PHE A 329 -7.17 5.72 10.98
C PHE A 329 -8.45 5.13 11.58
N TYR A 330 -9.56 5.17 10.86
CA TYR A 330 -10.82 4.58 11.31
C TYR A 330 -10.71 3.06 11.45
N LEU A 331 -10.09 2.37 10.49
CA LEU A 331 -10.01 0.91 10.56
C LEU A 331 -9.19 0.46 11.78
N LYS A 332 -8.05 1.12 12.07
CA LYS A 332 -7.27 0.80 13.27
C LYS A 332 -8.05 1.10 14.55
N PHE A 333 -8.81 2.21 14.59
CA PHE A 333 -9.61 2.59 15.74
C PHE A 333 -10.75 1.61 16.00
N VAL A 334 -11.56 1.34 14.97
CA VAL A 334 -12.72 0.44 15.04
C VAL A 334 -12.28 -0.96 15.48
N LEU A 335 -11.17 -1.46 14.96
CA LEU A 335 -10.69 -2.82 15.23
C LEU A 335 -9.70 -2.93 16.40
N TRP A 336 -9.46 -1.85 17.15
CA TRP A 336 -8.49 -1.82 18.25
C TRP A 336 -7.08 -2.29 17.85
N MET A 337 -6.60 -1.85 16.70
CA MET A 337 -5.24 -2.13 16.24
C MET A 337 -4.28 -1.01 16.70
N PRO A 338 -3.18 -1.34 17.38
CA PRO A 338 -2.15 -0.37 17.71
C PRO A 338 -1.55 0.28 16.44
N PRO A 339 -1.16 1.56 16.47
CA PRO A 339 -0.53 2.23 15.32
C PRO A 339 0.74 1.54 14.81
N GLU A 340 1.55 0.99 15.72
CA GLU A 340 2.81 0.30 15.44
C GLU A 340 2.63 -1.13 14.94
N HIS A 341 1.39 -1.63 14.89
CA HIS A 341 1.12 -3.01 14.52
C HIS A 341 1.48 -3.27 13.05
N TYR A 342 2.19 -4.37 12.78
CA TYR A 342 2.69 -4.68 11.44
C TYR A 342 1.59 -4.77 10.37
N LEU A 343 0.35 -5.15 10.73
CA LEU A 343 -0.79 -5.16 9.79
C LEU A 343 -1.10 -3.76 9.25
N VAL A 344 -0.97 -2.72 10.09
CA VAL A 344 -1.16 -1.33 9.67
C VAL A 344 -0.06 -0.93 8.69
N LEU A 345 1.20 -1.25 9.02
CA LEU A 345 2.34 -1.00 8.13
C LEU A 345 2.22 -1.74 6.79
N LEU A 346 1.87 -3.04 6.81
CA LEU A 346 1.67 -3.84 5.60
C LEU A 346 0.59 -3.23 4.71
N ARG A 347 -0.49 -2.75 5.32
CA ARG A 347 -1.58 -2.08 4.60
C ARG A 347 -1.13 -0.76 3.96
N LEU A 348 -0.33 0.04 4.65
CA LEU A 348 0.26 1.27 4.11
C LEU A 348 1.18 0.95 2.92
N VAL A 349 2.05 -0.05 3.05
CA VAL A 349 2.93 -0.50 1.95
C VAL A 349 2.10 -0.96 0.74
N PHE A 350 1.01 -1.71 0.97
CA PHE A 350 0.08 -2.11 -0.08
C PHE A 350 -0.51 -0.89 -0.82
N PHE A 351 -1.07 0.09 -0.08
CA PHE A 351 -1.68 1.27 -0.70
C PHE A 351 -0.69 2.15 -1.46
N VAL A 352 0.55 2.32 -0.98
CA VAL A 352 1.58 3.08 -1.70
C VAL A 352 1.88 2.44 -3.06
N ASN A 353 1.96 1.10 -3.11
CA ASN A 353 2.28 0.40 -4.35
C ASN A 353 1.11 0.39 -5.34
N VAL A 354 -0.10 0.09 -4.87
CA VAL A 354 -1.31 0.11 -5.71
C VAL A 354 -1.63 1.53 -6.17
N GLY A 355 -1.53 2.51 -5.26
CA GLY A 355 -1.71 3.92 -5.57
C GLY A 355 -0.71 4.42 -6.60
N GLY A 356 0.55 3.97 -6.54
CA GLY A 356 1.55 4.26 -7.57
C GLY A 356 1.09 3.87 -8.97
N VAL A 357 0.56 2.65 -9.12
CA VAL A 357 0.06 2.13 -10.41
C VAL A 357 -1.17 2.92 -10.85
N ALA A 358 -2.15 3.11 -9.96
CA ALA A 358 -3.38 3.83 -10.25
C ALA A 358 -3.13 5.27 -10.68
N MET A 359 -2.23 6.00 -9.99
CA MET A 359 -1.89 7.38 -10.32
C MET A 359 -1.28 7.52 -11.71
N ARG A 360 -0.46 6.55 -12.10
CA ARG A 360 0.15 6.54 -13.43
C ARG A 360 -0.89 6.27 -14.52
N GLU A 361 -1.83 5.38 -14.26
CA GLU A 361 -2.93 5.06 -15.18
C GLU A 361 -3.88 6.25 -15.35
N ILE A 362 -4.31 6.89 -14.25
CA ILE A 362 -5.16 8.09 -14.26
C ILE A 362 -4.49 9.25 -15.03
N TYR A 363 -3.17 9.33 -15.04
CA TYR A 363 -2.48 10.37 -15.80
C TYR A 363 -2.43 10.07 -17.31
N ASP A 364 -2.40 8.81 -17.71
CA ASP A 364 -2.31 8.40 -19.12
C ASP A 364 -3.68 8.44 -19.86
N PHE A 365 -4.80 8.33 -19.14
CA PHE A 365 -6.18 8.31 -19.67
C PHE A 365 -6.99 9.55 -19.28
#